data_AF-A0A453C312-F1
#
_entry.id   AF-A0A453C312-F1
#
_cell.length_a   1.000
_cell.length_b   1.000
_cell.length_c   1.000
_cell.angle_alpha   90.00
_cell.angle_beta   90.00
_cell.angle_gamma   90.00
#
_symmetry.space_group_name_H-M   'P 1'
#
loop_
_entity.id
_entity.type
_entity.pdbx_description
1 polymer ?
#
loop_
_entity_poly.entity_id
_entity_poly.type
_entity_poly.pdbx_seq_one_letter_code
_entity_poly.pdbx_strand_id
1 'polypeptide(L)' 'MMVYLATTNKEANQNYLGPAPLEEMAKQIYLAEGPTGPNKEYLFKLEDALNKIGVVDQHVQDLANAVRKYADSL' A
#
# COMPACT_ATOMS: atom_id res chain seq x y z
N MET A 1 -17.06 -0.28 -19.08
CA MET A 1 -16.00 -0.17 -18.05
C MET A 1 -16.06 -1.43 -17.21
N MET A 2 -14.96 -2.16 -17.09
CA MET A 2 -14.86 -3.36 -16.25
C MET A 2 -13.88 -3.06 -15.11
N VAL A 3 -14.24 -3.42 -13.88
CA VAL A 3 -13.41 -3.19 -12.68
C VAL A 3 -13.34 -4.50 -11.91
N TYR A 4 -12.16 -4.83 -11.41
CA TYR A 4 -11.93 -5.99 -10.56
C TYR A 4 -11.86 -5.55 -9.09
N LEU A 5 -12.73 -6.10 -8.25
CA LEU A 5 -12.76 -5.87 -6.81
C LEU A 5 -12.82 -7.23 -6.10
N ALA A 6 -11.90 -7.47 -5.17
CA ALA A 6 -11.90 -8.68 -4.37
C ALA A 6 -12.78 -8.50 -3.10
N THR A 7 -13.44 -9.58 -2.66
CA THR A 7 -14.29 -9.58 -1.46
C THR A 7 -13.49 -9.42 -0.18
N THR A 8 -14.12 -8.83 0.85
CA THR A 8 -13.60 -8.75 2.22
C THR A 8 -13.89 -10.02 3.05
N ASN A 9 -14.63 -10.99 2.50
CA ASN A 9 -14.84 -12.28 3.15
C ASN A 9 -13.54 -13.11 3.09
N LYS A 10 -12.94 -13.36 4.26
CA LYS A 10 -11.67 -14.11 4.40
C LYS A 10 -11.74 -15.57 3.95
N GLU A 11 -12.91 -16.20 4.01
CA GLU A 11 -13.10 -17.58 3.51
C GLU A 11 -13.03 -17.62 1.98
N ALA A 12 -13.60 -16.62 1.33
CA ALA A 12 -13.61 -16.50 -0.13
C ALA A 12 -12.35 -15.82 -0.70
N ASN A 13 -11.67 -14.98 0.09
CA ASN A 13 -10.43 -14.30 -0.25
C ASN A 13 -9.42 -14.43 0.90
N GLN A 14 -8.65 -15.51 0.85
CA GLN A 14 -7.62 -15.84 1.84
C GLN A 14 -6.52 -14.77 1.96
N ASN A 15 -6.36 -13.92 0.93
CA ASN A 15 -5.36 -12.86 0.90
C ASN A 15 -5.86 -11.54 1.52
N TYR A 16 -7.13 -11.45 1.91
CA TYR A 16 -7.65 -10.27 2.58
C TYR A 16 -7.23 -10.25 4.06
N LEU A 17 -6.27 -9.38 4.39
CA LEU A 17 -5.74 -9.25 5.76
C LEU A 17 -6.70 -8.47 6.68
N GLY A 18 -7.44 -7.52 6.12
CA GLY A 18 -8.32 -6.60 6.87
C GLY A 18 -7.69 -5.23 7.10
N PRO A 19 -8.42 -4.31 7.76
CA PRO A 19 -7.86 -3.04 8.19
C PRO A 19 -6.79 -3.25 9.27
N ALA A 20 -5.77 -2.39 9.29
CA ALA A 20 -4.70 -2.40 10.28
C ALA A 20 -4.26 -0.96 10.60
N PRO A 21 -3.58 -0.74 11.75
CA PRO A 21 -2.95 0.54 12.05
C PRO A 21 -1.94 0.96 10.97
N LEU A 22 -1.85 2.28 10.71
CA LEU A 22 -0.99 2.84 9.66
C LEU A 22 0.48 2.40 9.81
N GLU A 23 0.98 2.38 11.04
CA GLU A 23 2.36 2.03 11.37
C GLU A 23 2.66 0.54 11.08
N GLU A 24 1.71 -0.35 11.37
CA GLU A 24 1.85 -1.78 11.08
C GLU A 24 1.84 -2.03 9.56
N MET A 25 0.94 -1.35 8.83
CA MET A 25 0.92 -1.42 7.37
C MET A 25 2.22 -0.89 6.76
N ALA A 26 2.73 0.24 7.25
CA ALA A 26 3.97 0.84 6.75
C ALA A 26 5.18 -0.09 6.98
N LYS A 27 5.29 -0.67 8.17
CA LYS A 27 6.32 -1.68 8.48
C LYS A 27 6.22 -2.88 7.55
N GLN A 28 5.02 -3.43 7.37
CA GLN A 28 4.81 -4.58 6.49
C GLN A 28 5.19 -4.25 5.04
N ILE A 29 4.77 -3.10 4.52
CA ILE A 29 5.08 -2.67 3.15
C ILE A 29 6.58 -2.44 2.96
N TYR A 30 7.26 -1.85 3.94
CA TYR A 30 8.69 -1.59 3.84
C TYR A 30 9.52 -2.88 3.81
N LEU A 31 9.15 -3.87 4.63
CA LEU A 31 9.89 -5.13 4.78
C LEU A 31 9.53 -6.19 3.72
N ALA A 32 8.38 -6.07 3.06
CA ALA A 32 7.91 -7.06 2.11
C ALA A 32 8.57 -6.93 0.72
N GLU A 33 8.97 -8.06 0.16
CA GLU A 33 9.50 -8.19 -1.19
C GLU A 33 8.92 -9.44 -1.86
N GLY A 34 8.52 -9.32 -3.12
CA GLY A 34 8.04 -10.42 -3.94
C GLY A 34 8.86 -10.61 -5.20
N PRO A 35 8.49 -11.56 -6.09
CA PRO A 35 9.20 -11.81 -7.34
C PRO A 35 9.32 -10.59 -8.28
N THR A 36 8.46 -9.58 -8.09
CA THR A 36 8.42 -8.34 -8.88
C THR A 36 9.15 -7.18 -8.19
N GLY A 37 9.74 -7.41 -7.02
CA GLY A 37 10.51 -6.43 -6.25
C GLY A 37 9.83 -5.98 -4.94
N PRO A 38 10.38 -4.93 -4.30
CA PRO A 38 9.94 -4.45 -2.99
C PRO A 38 8.53 -3.84 -3.02
N ASN A 39 7.71 -4.13 -2.01
CA ASN A 39 6.34 -3.62 -1.95
C ASN A 39 6.27 -2.09 -1.79
N LYS A 40 7.26 -1.48 -1.12
CA LYS A 40 7.39 -0.01 -1.05
C LYS A 40 7.47 0.67 -2.42
N GLU A 41 8.09 0.03 -3.43
CA GLU A 41 8.13 0.60 -4.78
C GLU A 41 6.75 0.62 -5.44
N TYR A 42 5.93 -0.40 -5.19
CA TYR A 42 4.56 -0.43 -5.68
C TYR A 42 3.75 0.76 -5.13
N LEU A 43 3.83 0.99 -3.81
CA LEU A 43 3.17 2.12 -3.16
C LEU A 43 3.62 3.48 -3.73
N PHE A 44 4.93 3.69 -3.87
CA PHE A 44 5.45 4.96 -4.40
C PHE A 44 5.09 5.20 -5.86
N LYS A 45 5.03 4.14 -6.68
CA LYS A 45 4.56 4.23 -8.08
C LYS A 45 3.08 4.59 -8.14
N LEU A 46 2.25 4.08 -7.23
CA LEU A 46 0.83 4.45 -7.13
C LEU A 46 0.66 5.92 -6.72
N GLU A 47 1.35 6.36 -5.67
CA GLU A 47 1.32 7.75 -5.21
C GLU A 47 1.74 8.73 -6.33
N ASP A 48 2.85 8.44 -7.02
CA ASP A 48 3.35 9.23 -8.15
C ASP A 48 2.34 9.27 -9.33
N ALA A 49 1.74 8.12 -9.67
CA ALA A 49 0.73 8.06 -10.73
C ALA A 49 -0.51 8.90 -10.39
N LEU A 50 -1.01 8.85 -9.15
CA LEU A 50 -2.13 9.67 -8.68
C LEU A 50 -1.79 11.17 -8.74
N ASN A 51 -0.61 11.56 -8.26
CA ASN A 51 -0.15 12.94 -8.31
C ASN A 51 -0.04 13.47 -9.75
N LYS A 52 0.46 12.66 -10.68
CA LYS A 52 0.59 13.02 -12.12
C LYS A 52 -0.74 13.32 -12.80
N ILE A 53 -1.83 12.70 -12.33
CA ILE A 53 -3.18 12.97 -12.84
C ILE A 53 -3.93 14.00 -11.99
N GLY A 54 -3.27 14.65 -11.03
CA GLY A 54 -3.84 15.68 -10.17
C GLY A 54 -4.78 15.15 -9.09
N VAL A 55 -4.69 13.86 -8.74
CA VAL A 55 -5.51 13.22 -7.70
C VAL A 55 -4.70 13.11 -6.41
N VAL A 56 -5.27 13.62 -5.32
CA VAL A 56 -4.73 13.48 -3.96
C VAL A 56 -5.58 12.46 -3.22
N ASP A 57 -5.04 11.26 -3.03
CA ASP A 57 -5.60 10.26 -2.13
C ASP A 57 -4.88 10.34 -0.78
N GLN A 58 -5.60 10.81 0.24
CA GLN A 58 -5.04 11.02 1.57
C GLN A 58 -4.49 9.72 2.18
N HIS A 59 -5.17 8.60 1.99
CA HIS A 59 -4.74 7.33 2.57
C HIS A 59 -3.44 6.83 1.93
N VAL A 60 -3.33 6.94 0.60
CA VAL A 60 -2.10 6.58 -0.12
C VAL A 60 -0.93 7.48 0.30
N GLN A 61 -1.14 8.79 0.42
CA GLN A 61 -0.08 9.73 0.85
C GLN A 61 0.34 9.48 2.30
N ASP A 62 -0.60 9.28 3.22
CA ASP A 62 -0.31 8.97 4.63
C ASP A 62 0.51 7.69 4.75
N LEU A 63 0.15 6.66 3.97
CA LEU A 63 0.85 5.38 3.97
C LEU A 63 2.26 5.51 3.37
N ALA A 64 2.41 6.24 2.25
CA ALA A 64 3.71 6.48 1.63
C ALA A 64 4.64 7.26 2.56
N ASN A 65 4.12 8.28 3.25
CA ASN A 65 4.86 9.04 4.24
C ASN A 65 5.24 8.19 5.47
N ALA A 66 4.33 7.34 5.95
CA ALA A 66 4.63 6.41 7.03
C ALA A 66 5.74 5.40 6.64
N VAL A 67 5.75 4.91 5.40
CA VAL A 67 6.82 4.02 4.89
C VAL A 67 8.16 4.75 4.81
N ARG A 68 8.19 6.02 4.35
CA ARG A 68 9.41 6.86 4.37
C ARG A 68 9.92 7.05 5.80
N LYS A 69 9.04 7.45 6.72
CA LYS A 69 9.38 7.64 8.13
C LYS A 69 9.91 6.36 8.79
N TYR A 70 9.33 5.20 8.46
CA TYR A 70 9.83 3.92 8.95
C TYR A 70 11.26 3.65 8.47
N ALA A 71 11.56 3.97 7.20
CA ALA A 71 12.92 3.83 6.65
C ALA A 71 13.95 4.69 7.38
N ASP A 72 13.59 5.93 7.74
CA ASP A 72 14.47 6.87 8.46
C ASP A 72 14.69 6.47 9.93
N SER A 73 13.85 5.58 10.46
CA SER A 73 13.94 5.10 11.85
C SER A 73 14.84 3.87 12.04
N LEU A 74 15.42 3.35 10.94
CA LEU A 74 16.36 2.22 10.91
C LEU A 74 17.81 2.72 10.87
#